data_AF-A0A938V0A4-F1
#
_entry.id   AF-A0A938V0A4-F1
#
_cell.length_a   1.000
_cell.length_b   1.000
_cell.length_c   1.000
_cell.angle_alpha   90.00
_cell.angle_beta   90.00
_cell.angle_gamma   90.00
#
_symmetry.space_group_name_H-M   'P 1'
#
loop_
_entity.id
_entity.type
_entity.pdbx_description
1 polymer ?
#
loop_
_entity_poly.entity_id
_entity_poly.type
_entity_poly.pdbx_seq_one_letter_code
_entity_poly.pdbx_strand_id
1 'polypeptide(L)'
;MAGCCGGKNAGKPISRKRYALGMAFFAAYHAAVGAALTSAGVLVPRFRPVRDFHRRYFLHLWQEAWRRKGIHLDTGACRLDEDGA
;
A
#
# COMPACT_ATOMS: atom_id res chain seq x y z
N MET A 1 -24.49 -18.32 -8.80
CA MET A 1 -23.07 -17.89 -8.85
C MET A 1 -22.75 -17.18 -7.54
N ALA A 2 -22.17 -17.88 -6.57
CA ALA A 2 -21.80 -17.29 -5.28
C ALA A 2 -20.50 -16.50 -5.47
N GLY A 3 -20.62 -15.17 -5.52
CA GLY A 3 -19.51 -14.26 -5.77
C GLY A 3 -18.47 -14.30 -4.63
N CYS A 4 -17.22 -14.52 -5.00
CA CYS A 4 -16.05 -14.49 -4.13
C CYS A 4 -15.85 -13.13 -3.45
N CYS A 5 -16.51 -12.89 -2.31
CA CYS A 5 -16.20 -11.81 -1.37
C CYS A 5 -16.40 -12.29 0.09
N GLY A 6 -15.88 -13.47 0.44
CA GLY A 6 -16.26 -14.21 1.66
C GLY A 6 -15.24 -14.20 2.80
N GLY A 7 -14.52 -13.10 3.05
CA GLY A 7 -13.76 -12.94 4.29
C GLY A 7 -14.54 -12.10 5.31
N LYS A 8 -14.38 -12.32 6.63
CA LYS A 8 -15.01 -11.51 7.72
C LYS A 8 -14.81 -9.99 7.58
N ASN A 9 -13.90 -9.55 6.69
CA ASN A 9 -13.55 -8.17 6.41
C ASN A 9 -13.68 -7.76 4.92
N ALA A 10 -14.25 -8.61 4.06
CA ALA A 10 -14.45 -8.27 2.66
C ALA A 10 -15.48 -7.12 2.54
N GLY A 11 -15.08 -6.01 1.93
CA GLY A 11 -15.92 -4.84 1.74
C GLY A 11 -16.02 -3.87 2.93
N LYS A 12 -15.46 -4.20 4.10
CA LYS A 12 -15.45 -3.27 5.24
C LYS A 12 -14.49 -2.09 4.96
N PRO A 13 -14.90 -0.85 5.24
CA PRO A 13 -14.05 0.31 5.00
C PRO A 13 -12.81 0.24 5.89
N ILE A 14 -11.65 0.54 5.30
CA ILE A 14 -10.39 0.63 6.04
C ILE A 14 -10.34 2.01 6.71
N SER A 15 -10.12 2.04 8.02
CA SER A 15 -9.89 3.30 8.74
C SER A 15 -8.74 4.08 8.09
N ARG A 16 -8.94 5.38 7.86
CA ARG A 16 -7.90 6.29 7.32
C ARG A 16 -6.59 6.20 8.08
N LYS A 17 -6.63 6.02 9.41
CA LYS A 17 -5.42 5.86 10.24
C LYS A 17 -4.66 4.58 9.90
N ARG A 18 -5.37 3.46 9.75
CA ARG A 18 -4.77 2.17 9.36
C ARG A 18 -4.23 2.22 7.94
N TYR A 19 -4.94 2.88 7.03
CA TYR A 19 -4.47 3.09 5.66
C TYR A 19 -3.20 3.95 5.62
N ALA A 20 -3.19 5.09 6.30
CA ALA A 20 -2.02 5.97 6.38
C ALA A 20 -0.81 5.26 7.01
N LEU A 21 -1.03 4.47 8.06
CA LEU A 21 0.02 3.65 8.67
C LEU A 21 0.55 2.60 7.68
N GLY A 22 -0.32 1.92 6.95
CA GLY A 22 0.08 0.98 5.90
C GLY A 22 0.90 1.64 4.79
N MET A 23 0.51 2.85 4.36
CA MET A 23 1.27 3.64 3.39
C MET A 23 2.63 4.07 3.93
N ALA A 24 2.71 4.44 5.21
CA ALA A 24 3.96 4.79 5.86
C ALA A 24 4.92 3.59 5.93
N PHE A 25 4.43 2.42 6.35
CA PHE A 25 5.21 1.18 6.34
C PHE A 25 5.68 0.79 4.94
N PHE A 26 4.78 0.89 3.95
CA PHE A 26 5.10 0.63 2.55
C PHE A 26 6.23 1.54 2.05
N ALA A 27 6.13 2.85 2.29
CA ALA A 27 7.16 3.81 1.92
C ALA A 27 8.49 3.54 2.64
N ALA A 28 8.45 3.28 3.94
CA ALA A 28 9.64 3.01 4.75
C ALA A 28 10.39 1.75 4.28
N TYR A 29 9.66 0.66 4.00
CA TYR A 29 10.24 -0.57 3.46
C TYR A 29 10.95 -0.32 2.13
N HIS A 30 10.28 0.33 1.18
CA HIS A 30 10.86 0.57 -0.14
C HIS A 30 12.04 1.54 -0.08
N ALA A 31 12.02 2.52 0.83
CA ALA A 31 13.14 3.41 1.09
C ALA A 31 14.36 2.64 1.65
N ALA A 32 14.16 1.74 2.62
CA ALA A 32 15.22 0.92 3.19
C ALA A 32 15.87 0.02 2.13
N VAL A 33 15.06 -0.67 1.32
CA VAL A 33 15.57 -1.50 0.21
C VAL A 33 16.28 -0.64 -0.84
N GLY A 34 15.73 0.53 -1.18
CA GLY A 34 16.35 1.46 -2.12
C GLY A 34 17.70 1.97 -1.64
N ALA A 35 17.83 2.27 -0.34
CA ALA A 35 19.09 2.67 0.27
C ALA A 35 20.12 1.52 0.22
N ALA A 36 19.71 0.30 0.61
CA ALA A 36 20.58 -0.87 0.55
C ALA A 36 21.09 -1.15 -0.87
N LEU A 37 20.20 -1.09 -1.87
CA LEU A 37 20.56 -1.28 -3.28
C LEU A 37 21.42 -0.14 -3.84
N THR A 38 21.25 1.09 -3.34
CA THR A 38 22.09 2.22 -3.72
C THR A 38 23.51 2.02 -3.18
N SER A 39 23.65 1.70 -1.90
CA SER A 39 24.94 1.40 -1.28
C SER A 39 25.63 0.20 -1.96
N ALA A 40 24.88 -0.87 -2.23
CA ALA A 40 25.39 -2.03 -2.95
C ALA A 40 25.81 -1.70 -4.39
N GLY A 41 25.07 -0.82 -5.09
CA GLY A 41 25.38 -0.42 -6.47
C GLY A 41 26.55 0.56 -6.61
N VAL A 42 26.94 1.23 -5.53
CA VAL A 42 28.19 2.00 -5.43
C VAL A 42 29.38 1.04 -5.35
N LEU A 43 29.28 0.02 -4.48
CA LEU A 43 30.35 -0.96 -4.25
C LEU A 43 30.49 -1.98 -5.39
N VAL A 44 29.38 -2.44 -5.96
CA VAL A 44 29.34 -3.50 -6.97
C VAL A 44 28.40 -3.07 -8.11
N PRO A 45 28.94 -2.63 -9.27
CA PRO A 45 28.16 -2.08 -10.38
C PRO A 45 27.05 -3.00 -10.92
N ARG A 46 27.21 -4.33 -10.76
CA ARG A 46 26.21 -5.35 -11.13
C ARG A 46 24.85 -5.15 -10.45
N PHE A 47 24.78 -4.48 -9.30
CA PHE A 47 23.50 -4.24 -8.62
C PHE A 47 22.75 -3.00 -9.13
N ARG A 48 23.36 -2.16 -9.97
CA ARG A 48 22.71 -0.96 -10.53
C ARG A 48 21.42 -1.28 -11.31
N PRO A 49 21.35 -2.32 -12.17
CA PRO A 49 20.11 -2.70 -12.83
C PRO A 49 19.01 -3.12 -11.85
N VAL A 50 19.37 -3.81 -10.76
CA VAL A 50 18.42 -4.22 -9.70
C VAL A 50 17.89 -3.00 -8.95
N ARG A 51 18.76 -2.05 -8.60
CA ARG A 51 18.37 -0.76 -8.02
C ARG A 51 17.41 -0.01 -8.93
N ASP A 52 17.72 0.09 -10.22
CA ASP A 52 16.93 0.85 -11.19
C ASP A 52 15.59 0.18 -11.49
N PHE A 53 15.54 -1.16 -11.46
CA PHE A 53 14.29 -1.92 -11.49
C PHE A 53 13.44 -1.63 -10.24
N HIS A 54 14.02 -1.77 -9.05
CA HIS A 54 13.32 -1.52 -7.78
C HIS A 54 12.76 -0.10 -7.71
N ARG A 55 13.53 0.90 -8.17
CA ARG A 55 13.07 2.30 -8.24
C ARG A 55 11.86 2.46 -9.16
N ARG A 56 11.92 1.90 -10.38
CA ARG A 56 10.80 1.97 -11.34
C ARG A 56 9.56 1.25 -10.81
N TYR A 57 9.76 0.07 -10.23
CA TYR A 57 8.70 -0.73 -9.63
C TYR A 57 8.03 -0.01 -8.46
N PHE A 58 8.81 0.57 -7.55
CA PHE A 58 8.26 1.36 -6.44
C PHE A 58 7.44 2.56 -6.92
N LEU A 59 7.94 3.33 -7.89
CA LEU A 59 7.20 4.47 -8.44
C LEU A 59 5.88 4.03 -9.09
N HIS A 60 5.89 2.91 -9.79
CA HIS A 60 4.68 2.34 -10.38
C HIS A 60 3.67 1.94 -9.30
N LEU A 61 4.07 1.15 -8.30
CA LEU A 61 3.20 0.76 -7.19
C LEU A 61 2.67 1.96 -6.41
N TRP A 62 3.51 2.96 -6.17
CA TRP A 62 3.11 4.19 -5.50
C TRP A 62 2.01 4.90 -6.28
N GLN A 63 2.20 5.09 -7.58
CA GLN A 63 1.18 5.70 -8.44
C GLN A 63 -0.12 4.88 -8.49
N GLU A 64 -0.03 3.55 -8.48
CA GLU A 64 -1.22 2.70 -8.39
C GLU A 64 -1.95 2.87 -7.06
N ALA A 65 -1.22 2.93 -5.93
CA ALA A 65 -1.82 3.12 -4.61
C ALA A 65 -2.63 4.43 -4.54
N TRP A 66 -2.17 5.50 -5.19
CA TRP A 66 -2.91 6.77 -5.29
C TRP A 66 -4.08 6.74 -6.29
N ARG A 67 -3.96 5.96 -7.37
CA ARG A 67 -4.99 5.87 -8.42
C ARG A 67 -6.10 4.87 -8.13
N ARG A 68 -5.94 3.98 -7.14
CA ARG A 68 -6.93 2.98 -6.76
C ARG A 68 -8.20 3.65 -6.21
N LYS A 69 -9.21 3.77 -7.07
CA LYS A 69 -10.58 4.19 -6.72
C LYS A 69 -11.35 3.14 -5.89
N GLY A 70 -10.82 1.92 -5.73
CA GLY A 70 -11.46 0.81 -5.01
C GLY A 70 -11.10 0.69 -3.53
N ILE A 71 -10.34 1.64 -2.98
CA ILE A 71 -10.03 1.66 -1.55
C ILE A 71 -11.16 2.40 -0.84
N HIS A 72 -12.11 1.64 -0.30
CA HIS A 72 -13.12 2.17 0.61
C HIS A 72 -12.43 2.59 1.91
N LEU A 73 -12.11 3.87 2.02
CA LEU A 73 -11.67 4.48 3.27
C LEU A 73 -12.90 4.81 4.10
N ASP A 74 -12.83 4.51 5.39
CA ASP A 74 -13.85 4.96 6.33
C ASP A 74 -13.82 6.48 6.37
N THR A 75 -14.82 7.11 5.76
CA THR A 75 -14.98 8.56 5.72
C THR A 75 -15.70 9.10 6.95
N GLY A 76 -16.15 8.22 7.87
CA GLY A 76 -16.98 8.60 9.02
C GLY A 76 -18.40 9.03 8.63
N ALA A 77 -18.81 8.86 7.38
CA ALA A 77 -20.08 9.36 6.85
C ALA A 77 -21.26 8.37 6.94
N CYS A 78 -21.05 7.16 7.50
CA CYS A 78 -22.12 6.25 7.86
C CYS A 78 -21.92 5.80 9.30
N ARG A 79 -22.38 6.63 10.23
CA ARG A 79 -22.86 6.15 11.52
C ARG A 79 -24.19 5.48 11.19
N LEU A 80 -24.20 4.16 11.04
CA LEU A 80 -25.48 3.44 11.08
C LEU A 80 -26.01 3.66 12.50
N ASP A 81 -27.10 4.40 12.59
CA ASP A 81 -27.99 4.39 13.74
C ASP A 81 -28.48 2.95 13.94
N GLU A 82 -27.71 2.16 14.66
CA GLU A 82 -28.16 0.88 15.21
C GLU A 82 -27.73 0.83 16.66
N ASP A 83 -28.55 1.45 17.51
CA ASP A 83 -28.87 0.96 18.86
C ASP A 83 -30.32 1.40 19.16
N GLY A 84 -31.24 0.90 18.33
CA GLY A 84 -32.65 0.76 18.67
C GLY A 84 -32.93 -0.73 18.91
N ALA A 85 -32.77 -1.15 20.17
CA ALA A 85 -33.27 -2.42 20.70
C ALA A 85 -33.63 -2.22 22.18
#